data_AF-D2VSU5-F1
#
_entry.id   AF-D2VSU5-F1
#
_cell.length_a   1.000
_cell.length_b   1.000
_cell.length_c   1.000
_cell.angle_alpha   90.00
_cell.angle_beta   90.00
_cell.angle_gamma   90.00
#
_symmetry.space_group_name_H-M   'P 1'
#
loop_
_entity.id
_entity.type
_entity.pdbx_description
1 polymer ?
#
loop_
_entity_poly.entity_id
_entity_poly.type
_entity_poly.pdbx_seq_one_letter_code
_entity_poly.pdbx_strand_id
1 'polypeptide(L)'
;MGQFSSSIAPPPSRICSTPSVIDIKKLLQKPLHKLTNLELVVLCKHYKFESEKVKQALEKNAKFNGADYDKLCKMKTKEEIEVEKERLIDVVNKYVNDEGESKFFVYQVVIAKFEDERKLFFMKEDKSVSSNSESESEVDSNNPTTTSTFLKLCNNSTRPYVNSESSGVENENQEYDVQIPIESWRLSQAEFKGVELAKKKIRAYLKEFNTTPEKLGYSESLDLEAQRYVCEDRFMHFHFVRPTMKKNSRIVSNIPAVVSVKLLVSSLRKHELTKKAMATFADILNVNNYGVVHTGILIGEWKIEWYDNSLVRVECDSDQKLDANNTIAAIDIGEIAGADNVKKAFELITKISCNYNATKNYSLLGANCQHFVSDLLEALNLTLPVSESFKIYFDKLKRGETDRTFFVNENLATLFKTCNITNPYIGLKNITFENRKSLDEFCHFLEHIKYFDIEAGQSDFWLLKAFDRSFVLVGEDEICLTFDSTGVKENGFFTTNGGRDQDSITHIKYSVKDVDFSDCVLKR
;
A
#
# COMPACT_ATOMS: atom_id res chain seq x y z
N MET A 1 -84.47 -21.63 -13.38
CA MET A 1 -84.25 -23.05 -13.76
C MET A 1 -82.77 -23.23 -14.02
N GLY A 2 -82.14 -24.13 -13.24
CA GLY A 2 -80.83 -24.76 -13.47
C GLY A 2 -79.57 -23.92 -13.21
N GLN A 3 -78.46 -24.45 -12.71
CA GLN A 3 -78.15 -25.65 -11.90
C GLN A 3 -76.62 -25.64 -11.62
N PHE A 4 -76.20 -26.15 -10.45
CA PHE A 4 -74.84 -26.56 -10.03
C PHE A 4 -73.78 -25.44 -9.84
N SER A 5 -72.83 -25.48 -8.88
CA SER A 5 -72.27 -26.60 -8.11
C SER A 5 -71.64 -26.17 -6.76
N SER A 6 -71.77 -27.06 -5.77
CA SER A 6 -70.80 -27.40 -4.71
C SER A 6 -70.04 -26.31 -3.92
N SER A 7 -70.52 -26.11 -2.69
CA SER A 7 -69.75 -25.63 -1.54
C SER A 7 -68.65 -26.63 -1.18
N ILE A 8 -67.38 -26.24 -1.36
CA ILE A 8 -66.21 -26.90 -0.78
C ILE A 8 -65.65 -25.96 0.28
N ALA A 9 -65.49 -26.47 1.51
CA ALA A 9 -64.93 -25.75 2.65
C ALA A 9 -63.54 -25.17 2.33
N PRO A 10 -63.18 -23.99 2.87
CA PRO A 10 -61.85 -23.45 2.69
C PRO A 10 -60.81 -24.37 3.36
N PRO A 11 -59.66 -24.61 2.71
CA PRO A 11 -58.58 -25.37 3.32
C PRO A 11 -58.03 -24.61 4.54
N PRO A 12 -57.45 -25.32 5.53
CA PRO A 12 -56.98 -24.71 6.76
C PRO A 12 -55.99 -23.60 6.44
N SER A 13 -56.20 -22.44 7.06
CA SER A 13 -55.32 -21.29 7.02
C SER A 13 -53.89 -21.77 7.24
N ARG A 14 -53.07 -21.67 6.18
CA ARG A 14 -51.62 -21.73 6.33
C ARG A 14 -51.27 -20.70 7.39
N ILE A 15 -50.77 -21.18 8.53
CA ILE A 15 -49.91 -20.38 9.39
C ILE A 15 -48.74 -20.01 8.48
N CYS A 16 -48.85 -18.84 7.87
CA CYS A 16 -47.75 -18.17 7.20
C CYS A 16 -46.87 -17.69 8.35
N SER A 17 -45.97 -18.55 8.80
CA SER A 17 -44.87 -18.13 9.65
C SER A 17 -44.12 -17.06 8.86
N THR A 18 -44.27 -15.82 9.31
CA THR A 18 -43.39 -14.70 8.96
C THR A 18 -41.95 -15.21 8.89
N PRO A 19 -41.16 -14.88 7.85
CA PRO A 19 -39.78 -15.32 7.79
C PRO A 19 -39.10 -14.80 9.05
N SER A 20 -38.67 -15.74 9.90
CA SER A 20 -37.96 -15.43 11.14
C SER A 20 -36.83 -14.47 10.79
N VAL A 21 -36.80 -13.30 11.42
CA VAL A 21 -35.65 -12.40 11.33
C VAL A 21 -34.43 -13.21 11.75
N ILE A 22 -33.61 -13.64 10.78
CA ILE A 22 -32.42 -14.42 11.06
C ILE A 22 -31.48 -13.51 11.84
N ASP A 23 -31.31 -13.82 13.12
CA ASP A 23 -30.41 -13.07 14.00
C ASP A 23 -28.97 -13.26 13.51
N ILE A 24 -28.40 -12.19 12.96
CA ILE A 24 -27.06 -12.21 12.38
C ILE A 24 -25.99 -12.63 13.39
N LYS A 25 -26.17 -12.34 14.69
CA LYS A 25 -25.21 -12.74 15.72
C LYS A 25 -25.22 -14.25 15.93
N LYS A 26 -26.40 -14.89 15.88
CA LYS A 26 -26.52 -16.36 15.93
C LYS A 26 -25.99 -17.01 14.65
N LEU A 27 -26.22 -16.37 13.50
CA LEU A 27 -25.72 -16.83 12.20
C LEU A 27 -24.18 -16.84 12.15
N LEU A 28 -23.54 -15.79 12.68
CA LEU A 28 -22.08 -15.70 12.73
C LEU A 28 -21.43 -16.76 13.64
N GLN A 29 -22.15 -17.24 14.65
CA GLN A 29 -21.68 -18.33 15.52
C GLN A 29 -21.94 -19.72 14.93
N LYS A 30 -22.78 -19.83 13.90
CA LYS A 30 -23.08 -21.10 13.24
C LYS A 30 -21.93 -21.47 12.29
N PRO A 31 -21.40 -22.70 12.33
CA PRO A 31 -20.32 -23.13 11.45
C PRO A 31 -20.71 -23.05 9.97
N LEU A 32 -19.77 -22.60 9.15
CA LEU A 32 -19.92 -22.35 7.71
C LEU A 32 -20.53 -23.57 6.98
N HIS A 33 -20.07 -24.77 7.33
CA HIS A 33 -20.55 -26.02 6.72
C HIS A 33 -22.00 -26.40 7.08
N LYS A 34 -22.62 -25.74 8.07
CA LYS A 34 -24.00 -26.00 8.51
C LYS A 34 -25.01 -24.97 8.01
N LEU A 35 -24.56 -24.01 7.22
CA LEU A 35 -25.40 -22.94 6.73
C LEU A 35 -26.31 -23.41 5.60
N THR A 36 -27.57 -23.00 5.65
CA THR A 36 -28.52 -23.17 4.55
C THR A 36 -28.25 -22.15 3.45
N ASN A 37 -28.79 -22.38 2.26
CA ASN A 37 -28.72 -21.44 1.13
C ASN A 37 -29.33 -20.06 1.48
N LEU A 38 -30.45 -20.03 2.22
CA LEU A 38 -31.07 -18.77 2.69
C LEU A 38 -30.20 -18.04 3.73
N GLU A 39 -29.52 -18.78 4.60
CA GLU A 39 -28.56 -18.21 5.55
C GLU A 39 -27.33 -17.66 4.84
N LEU A 40 -26.87 -18.29 3.75
CA LEU A 40 -25.82 -17.74 2.89
C LEU A 40 -26.26 -16.43 2.22
N VAL A 41 -27.53 -16.29 1.81
CA VAL A 41 -28.06 -15.00 1.32
C VAL A 41 -28.00 -13.91 2.40
N VAL A 42 -28.29 -14.26 3.65
CA VAL A 42 -28.15 -13.33 4.78
C VAL A 42 -26.67 -12.98 5.04
N LEU A 43 -25.76 -13.94 4.87
CA LEU A 43 -24.32 -13.69 4.95
C LEU A 43 -23.82 -12.81 3.81
N CYS A 44 -24.33 -12.95 2.59
CA CYS A 44 -24.05 -12.01 1.51
C CYS A 44 -24.39 -10.58 1.94
N LYS A 45 -25.57 -10.36 2.55
CA LYS A 45 -25.95 -9.04 3.07
C LYS A 45 -25.02 -8.57 4.19
N HIS A 46 -24.61 -9.46 5.09
CA HIS A 46 -23.72 -9.13 6.20
C HIS A 46 -22.32 -8.72 5.72
N TYR A 47 -21.73 -9.48 4.80
CA TYR A 47 -20.45 -9.18 4.17
C TYR A 47 -20.57 -8.18 3.01
N LYS A 48 -21.73 -7.52 2.85
CA LYS A 48 -22.01 -6.50 1.83
C LYS A 48 -21.68 -6.97 0.40
N PHE A 49 -21.84 -8.27 0.15
CA PHE A 49 -21.67 -8.88 -1.17
C PHE A 49 -22.94 -8.71 -2.00
N GLU A 50 -22.82 -7.92 -3.07
CA GLU A 50 -23.93 -7.58 -3.98
C GLU A 50 -23.74 -8.25 -5.34
N SER A 51 -24.41 -9.39 -5.53
CA SER A 51 -24.46 -10.09 -6.82
C SER A 51 -25.84 -10.70 -7.02
N GLU A 52 -26.56 -10.17 -8.00
CA GLU A 52 -27.91 -10.66 -8.32
C GLU A 52 -27.84 -12.08 -8.89
N LYS A 53 -26.76 -12.43 -9.61
CA LYS A 53 -26.54 -13.80 -10.12
C LYS A 53 -26.35 -14.81 -8.99
N VAL A 54 -25.48 -14.50 -8.03
CA VAL A 54 -25.20 -15.39 -6.88
C VAL A 54 -26.42 -15.47 -5.96
N LYS A 55 -27.09 -14.36 -5.71
CA LYS A 55 -28.33 -14.34 -4.92
C LYS A 55 -29.41 -15.21 -5.56
N GLN A 56 -29.63 -15.09 -6.87
CA GLN A 56 -30.56 -15.95 -7.59
C GLN A 56 -30.11 -17.42 -7.58
N ALA A 57 -28.81 -17.71 -7.68
CA ALA A 57 -28.29 -19.07 -7.59
C ALA A 57 -28.56 -19.68 -6.20
N LEU A 58 -28.33 -18.93 -5.12
CA LEU A 58 -28.60 -19.35 -3.74
C LEU A 58 -30.11 -19.52 -3.48
N GLU A 59 -30.94 -18.60 -3.98
CA GLU A 59 -32.40 -18.67 -3.79
C GLU A 59 -33.05 -19.82 -4.59
N LYS A 60 -32.53 -20.12 -5.79
CA LYS A 60 -33.10 -21.13 -6.69
C LYS A 60 -32.51 -22.54 -6.48
N ASN A 61 -31.36 -22.67 -5.84
CA ASN A 61 -30.67 -23.96 -5.70
C ASN A 61 -30.45 -24.35 -4.24
N ALA A 62 -31.32 -25.23 -3.72
CA ALA A 62 -31.21 -25.74 -2.35
C ALA A 62 -29.93 -26.55 -2.08
N LYS A 63 -29.25 -27.03 -3.13
CA LYS A 63 -27.96 -27.74 -3.01
C LYS A 63 -26.77 -26.80 -2.87
N PHE A 64 -26.93 -25.53 -3.27
CA PHE A 64 -25.91 -24.51 -3.07
C PHE A 64 -25.96 -23.98 -1.63
N ASN A 65 -25.32 -24.70 -0.71
CA ASN A 65 -25.39 -24.44 0.71
C ASN A 65 -24.03 -24.71 1.41
N GLY A 66 -24.00 -24.54 2.72
CA GLY A 66 -22.78 -24.65 3.52
C GLY A 66 -22.03 -25.98 3.36
N ALA A 67 -22.70 -27.07 3.04
CA ALA A 67 -22.08 -28.40 2.92
C ALA A 67 -20.92 -28.43 1.90
N ASP A 68 -20.96 -27.58 0.87
CA ASP A 68 -19.90 -27.44 -0.13
C ASP A 68 -18.54 -27.00 0.49
N TYR A 69 -18.57 -26.42 1.71
CA TYR A 69 -17.43 -25.85 2.44
C TYR A 69 -16.93 -26.72 3.60
N ASP A 70 -17.45 -27.93 3.79
CA ASP A 70 -17.03 -28.84 4.88
C ASP A 70 -15.52 -29.14 4.84
N LYS A 71 -14.96 -29.29 3.64
CA LYS A 71 -13.54 -29.55 3.43
C LYS A 71 -12.68 -28.35 3.83
N LEU A 72 -13.10 -27.13 3.54
CA LEU A 72 -12.43 -25.89 3.97
C LEU A 72 -12.33 -25.81 5.50
N CYS A 73 -13.39 -26.22 6.22
CA CYS A 73 -13.44 -26.20 7.68
C CYS A 73 -12.39 -27.11 8.35
N LYS A 74 -11.78 -28.04 7.61
CA LYS A 74 -10.78 -29.00 8.11
C LYS A 74 -9.33 -28.56 7.83
N MET A 75 -9.14 -27.50 7.04
CA MET A 75 -7.82 -27.04 6.63
C MET A 75 -7.12 -26.27 7.74
N LYS A 76 -5.84 -26.56 7.97
CA LYS A 76 -5.06 -25.98 9.07
C LYS A 76 -4.00 -25.01 8.57
N THR A 77 -3.39 -25.32 7.43
CA THR A 77 -2.31 -24.55 6.81
C THR A 77 -2.82 -23.58 5.76
N LYS A 78 -2.03 -22.55 5.43
CA LYS A 78 -2.39 -21.55 4.43
C LYS A 78 -2.42 -22.17 3.03
N GLU A 79 -1.49 -23.06 2.74
CA GLU A 79 -1.36 -23.77 1.46
C GLU A 79 -2.56 -24.67 1.18
N GLU A 80 -3.05 -25.38 2.19
CA GLU A 80 -4.28 -26.18 2.09
C GLU A 80 -5.52 -25.33 1.79
N ILE A 81 -5.59 -24.12 2.37
CA ILE A 81 -6.69 -23.18 2.16
C ILE A 81 -6.65 -22.61 0.74
N GLU A 82 -5.48 -22.26 0.21
CA GLU A 82 -5.36 -21.74 -1.17
C GLU A 82 -5.74 -22.80 -2.22
N VAL A 83 -5.32 -24.06 -2.05
CA VAL A 83 -5.73 -25.15 -2.94
C VAL A 83 -7.24 -25.38 -2.85
N GLU A 84 -7.81 -25.27 -1.66
CA GLU A 84 -9.24 -25.44 -1.46
C GLU A 84 -10.07 -24.26 -2.02
N LYS A 85 -9.53 -23.03 -2.01
CA LYS A 85 -10.17 -21.86 -2.64
C LYS A 85 -10.42 -22.09 -4.13
N GLU A 86 -9.39 -22.52 -4.87
CA GLU A 86 -9.53 -22.76 -6.31
C GLU A 86 -10.58 -23.86 -6.61
N ARG A 87 -10.58 -24.94 -5.83
CA ARG A 87 -11.63 -25.97 -5.92
C ARG A 87 -13.03 -25.41 -5.64
N LEU A 88 -13.16 -24.51 -4.66
CA LEU A 88 -14.45 -23.92 -4.29
C LEU A 88 -14.97 -22.96 -5.35
N ILE A 89 -14.10 -22.26 -6.09
CA ILE A 89 -14.49 -21.43 -7.22
C ILE A 89 -15.16 -22.31 -8.29
N ASP A 90 -14.57 -23.45 -8.63
CA ASP A 90 -15.16 -24.41 -9.58
C ASP A 90 -16.50 -24.97 -9.10
N VAL A 91 -16.66 -25.18 -7.79
CA VAL A 91 -17.92 -25.66 -7.20
C VAL A 91 -18.99 -24.58 -7.30
N VAL A 92 -18.69 -23.34 -6.92
CA VAL A 92 -19.63 -22.22 -6.98
C VAL A 92 -20.00 -21.89 -8.43
N ASN A 93 -19.04 -21.98 -9.35
CA ASN A 93 -19.26 -21.68 -10.76
C ASN A 93 -20.27 -22.62 -11.43
N LYS A 94 -20.44 -23.85 -10.93
CA LYS A 94 -21.52 -24.76 -11.38
C LYS A 94 -22.92 -24.23 -11.10
N TYR A 95 -23.07 -23.34 -10.11
CA TYR A 95 -24.35 -22.74 -9.74
C TYR A 95 -24.55 -21.35 -10.33
N VAL A 96 -23.48 -20.55 -10.38
CA VAL A 96 -23.53 -19.13 -10.76
C VAL A 96 -23.31 -18.93 -12.26
N ASN A 97 -22.57 -19.85 -12.91
CA ASN A 97 -22.19 -19.78 -14.32
C ASN A 97 -21.54 -18.45 -14.72
N ASP A 98 -20.67 -17.97 -13.83
CA ASP A 98 -19.87 -16.77 -13.97
C ASP A 98 -18.66 -16.91 -13.04
N GLU A 99 -17.49 -17.16 -13.62
CA GLU A 99 -16.28 -17.47 -12.88
C GLU A 99 -15.84 -16.29 -12.01
N GLY A 100 -16.04 -15.06 -12.48
CA GLY A 100 -15.72 -13.83 -11.74
C GLY A 100 -16.59 -13.70 -10.50
N GLU A 101 -17.91 -13.77 -10.65
CA GLU A 101 -18.87 -13.71 -9.54
C GLU A 101 -18.68 -14.86 -8.54
N SER A 102 -18.36 -16.06 -9.04
CA SER A 102 -18.06 -17.24 -8.23
C SER A 102 -16.80 -17.03 -7.39
N LYS A 103 -15.75 -16.50 -8.02
CA LYS A 103 -14.52 -16.12 -7.33
C LYS A 103 -14.80 -15.10 -6.26
N PHE A 104 -15.48 -14.00 -6.57
CA PHE A 104 -15.78 -12.96 -5.60
C PHE A 104 -16.60 -13.48 -4.41
N PHE A 105 -17.62 -14.31 -4.65
CA PHE A 105 -18.42 -14.90 -3.58
C PHE A 105 -17.57 -15.80 -2.65
N VAL A 106 -16.70 -16.65 -3.21
CA VAL A 106 -15.81 -17.51 -2.41
C VAL A 106 -14.88 -16.66 -1.53
N TYR A 107 -14.24 -15.63 -2.09
CA TYR A 107 -13.31 -14.80 -1.33
C TYR A 107 -14.01 -13.90 -0.30
N GLN A 108 -15.11 -13.24 -0.66
CA GLN A 108 -15.75 -12.21 0.19
C GLN A 108 -16.70 -12.77 1.24
N VAL A 109 -17.36 -13.90 0.97
CA VAL A 109 -18.38 -14.46 1.86
C VAL A 109 -17.87 -15.72 2.53
N VAL A 110 -17.39 -16.68 1.75
CA VAL A 110 -17.02 -18.01 2.27
C VAL A 110 -15.72 -17.96 3.08
N ILE A 111 -14.67 -17.33 2.55
CA ILE A 111 -13.37 -17.24 3.22
C ILE A 111 -13.42 -16.25 4.40
N ALA A 112 -14.07 -15.11 4.25
CA ALA A 112 -14.26 -14.16 5.35
C ALA A 112 -14.98 -14.82 6.54
N LYS A 113 -16.07 -15.57 6.27
CA LYS A 113 -16.78 -16.31 7.31
C LYS A 113 -15.91 -17.36 7.99
N PHE A 114 -15.12 -18.10 7.22
CA PHE A 114 -14.20 -19.10 7.74
C PHE A 114 -13.10 -18.48 8.63
N GLU A 115 -12.54 -17.35 8.24
CA GLU A 115 -11.53 -16.65 9.04
C GLU A 115 -12.10 -16.06 10.33
N ASP A 116 -13.32 -15.52 10.30
CA ASP A 116 -14.01 -15.02 11.49
C ASP A 116 -14.31 -16.15 12.48
N GLU A 117 -14.68 -17.35 12.00
CA GLU A 117 -14.83 -18.54 12.86
C GLU A 117 -13.52 -18.92 13.55
N ARG A 118 -12.40 -18.87 12.83
CA ARG A 118 -11.08 -19.16 13.40
C ARG A 118 -10.68 -18.15 14.47
N LYS A 119 -10.89 -16.85 14.21
CA LYS A 119 -10.62 -15.80 15.21
C LYS A 119 -11.45 -16.02 16.49
N LEU A 120 -12.73 -16.36 16.34
CA LEU A 120 -13.61 -16.62 17.50
C LEU A 120 -13.21 -17.87 18.29
N PHE A 121 -12.62 -18.87 17.63
CA PHE A 121 -12.09 -20.08 18.26
C PHE A 121 -10.84 -19.77 19.11
N PHE A 122 -9.88 -19.02 18.56
CA PHE A 122 -8.66 -18.62 19.30
C PHE A 122 -8.97 -17.70 20.50
N MET A 123 -9.93 -16.77 20.37
CA MET A 123 -10.35 -15.90 21.49
C MET A 123 -11.05 -16.65 22.63
N LYS A 124 -11.60 -17.86 22.39
CA LYS A 124 -12.18 -18.70 23.45
C LYS A 124 -11.12 -19.52 24.17
N GLU A 125 -10.05 -19.92 23.51
CA GLU A 125 -8.90 -20.57 24.15
C GLU A 125 -8.17 -19.59 25.09
N ASP A 126 -7.93 -18.34 24.68
CA ASP A 126 -7.27 -17.32 25.51
C ASP A 126 -8.07 -16.97 26.79
N LYS A 127 -9.40 -16.95 26.73
CA LYS A 127 -10.26 -16.72 27.91
C LYS A 127 -10.28 -17.89 28.91
N SER A 128 -10.00 -19.11 28.45
CA SER A 128 -9.89 -20.27 29.36
C SER A 128 -8.54 -20.33 30.10
N VAL A 129 -7.52 -19.60 29.61
CA VAL A 129 -6.20 -19.49 30.24
C VAL A 129 -6.10 -18.28 31.17
N SER A 130 -6.91 -17.24 30.95
CA SER A 130 -6.88 -15.97 31.70
C SER A 130 -7.69 -15.94 33.01
N SER A 131 -8.33 -17.04 33.44
CA SER A 131 -9.15 -17.04 34.69
C SER A 131 -8.36 -17.31 35.98
N ASN A 132 -7.02 -17.25 35.95
CA ASN A 132 -6.17 -17.40 37.14
C ASN A 132 -5.19 -16.21 37.26
N SER A 133 -5.69 -15.02 37.61
CA SER A 133 -5.01 -14.01 38.45
C SER A 133 -5.70 -12.65 38.28
N GLU A 134 -6.72 -12.40 39.10
CA GLU A 134 -7.12 -11.02 39.42
C GLU A 134 -7.00 -10.85 40.93
N SER A 135 -6.11 -9.94 41.33
CA SER A 135 -6.21 -9.24 42.61
C SER A 135 -6.19 -7.76 42.30
N GLU A 136 -7.24 -7.11 42.77
CA GLU A 136 -7.68 -5.73 42.57
C GLU A 136 -6.65 -4.67 42.99
N SER A 137 -6.68 -3.51 42.32
CA SER A 137 -6.84 -2.22 43.01
C SER A 137 -7.26 -1.13 42.02
N GLU A 138 -8.45 -0.58 42.28
CA GLU A 138 -8.96 0.67 41.71
C GLU A 138 -8.30 1.88 42.39
N VAL A 139 -8.19 3.02 41.68
CA VAL A 139 -8.88 4.29 41.99
C VAL A 139 -8.30 5.49 41.19
N ASP A 140 -9.20 6.08 40.40
CA ASP A 140 -9.47 7.48 39.99
C ASP A 140 -8.58 8.42 39.14
N SER A 141 -9.15 8.71 37.96
CA SER A 141 -9.52 10.01 37.32
C SER A 141 -8.68 11.30 37.49
N ASN A 142 -8.11 11.79 36.37
CA ASN A 142 -8.48 13.02 35.64
C ASN A 142 -7.36 13.48 34.66
N ASN A 143 -7.75 13.83 33.43
CA ASN A 143 -6.91 14.37 32.33
C ASN A 143 -6.82 15.92 32.40
N PRO A 144 -6.05 16.65 31.54
CA PRO A 144 -4.99 16.25 30.62
C PRO A 144 -3.72 17.18 30.66
N THR A 145 -2.72 16.84 29.81
CA THR A 145 -1.79 17.74 29.06
C THR A 145 -0.29 17.57 29.33
N THR A 146 0.46 17.53 28.22
CA THR A 146 1.91 17.79 28.00
C THR A 146 2.96 16.76 28.43
N THR A 147 3.55 16.14 27.42
CA THR A 147 5.00 15.96 27.22
C THR A 147 5.81 15.41 28.40
N SER A 148 5.80 14.10 28.64
CA SER A 148 6.91 13.37 29.31
C SER A 148 6.64 11.87 29.47
N THR A 149 6.70 11.07 28.39
CA THR A 149 6.74 9.60 28.56
C THR A 149 7.66 8.86 27.58
N PHE A 150 8.57 9.54 26.87
CA PHE A 150 9.46 8.88 25.90
C PHE A 150 10.92 8.65 26.37
N LEU A 151 11.22 8.85 27.67
CA LEU A 151 12.58 8.68 28.22
C LEU A 151 12.72 7.59 29.30
N LYS A 152 11.79 6.62 29.37
CA LYS A 152 11.86 5.51 30.36
C LYS A 152 12.03 4.10 29.78
N LEU A 153 12.26 3.95 28.47
CA LEU A 153 12.49 2.64 27.84
C LEU A 153 13.94 2.36 27.43
N CYS A 154 14.90 3.27 27.69
CA CYS A 154 16.29 3.10 27.25
C CYS A 154 17.35 3.11 28.35
N ASN A 155 17.00 2.95 29.64
CA ASN A 155 17.99 3.00 30.73
C ASN A 155 17.80 1.90 31.78
N ASN A 156 17.69 0.63 31.35
CA ASN A 156 17.90 -0.51 32.25
C ASN A 156 18.66 -1.62 31.51
N SER A 157 19.95 -1.41 31.30
CA SER A 157 20.90 -2.52 31.21
C SER A 157 22.17 -2.13 31.96
N THR A 158 22.12 -2.32 33.26
CA THR A 158 23.32 -2.38 34.10
C THR A 158 23.12 -3.53 35.05
N ARG A 159 23.73 -4.68 34.73
CA ARG A 159 23.87 -5.79 35.67
C ARG A 159 25.18 -6.55 35.44
N PRO A 160 25.67 -7.24 36.50
CA PRO A 160 26.99 -6.99 37.04
C PRO A 160 28.03 -7.99 36.55
N TYR A 161 29.29 -7.58 36.71
CA TYR A 161 30.49 -8.39 36.63
C TYR A 161 30.32 -9.66 37.49
N VAL A 162 30.34 -10.83 36.84
CA VAL A 162 30.55 -12.12 37.50
C VAL A 162 31.73 -12.78 36.79
N ASN A 163 32.85 -12.88 37.51
CA ASN A 163 34.01 -13.67 37.11
C ASN A 163 33.63 -15.16 37.11
N SER A 164 33.82 -15.84 36.00
CA SER A 164 34.14 -17.27 35.99
C SER A 164 35.00 -17.59 34.78
N GLU A 165 36.20 -18.12 35.07
CA GLU A 165 37.25 -18.47 34.13
C GLU A 165 36.92 -19.71 33.28
N SER A 166 37.60 -19.77 32.12
CA SER A 166 37.78 -20.90 31.19
C SER A 166 36.52 -21.29 30.41
N SER A 167 36.53 -21.39 29.09
CA SER A 167 37.52 -22.03 28.22
C SER A 167 37.36 -21.59 26.75
N GLY A 168 38.48 -21.31 26.07
CA GLY A 168 38.64 -21.35 24.60
C GLY A 168 37.71 -20.47 23.75
N VAL A 169 38.10 -19.21 23.51
CA VAL A 169 37.54 -18.41 22.41
C VAL A 169 38.66 -18.15 21.42
N GLU A 170 38.52 -18.73 20.23
CA GLU A 170 39.35 -18.43 19.07
C GLU A 170 39.15 -16.96 18.69
N ASN A 171 40.26 -16.29 18.31
CA ASN A 171 40.30 -14.86 17.98
C ASN A 171 39.28 -14.47 16.88
N GLU A 172 38.18 -13.84 17.28
CA GLU A 172 37.24 -13.15 16.41
C GLU A 172 37.81 -11.78 16.00
N ASN A 173 38.53 -11.74 14.89
CA ASN A 173 38.74 -10.53 14.09
C ASN A 173 38.66 -10.92 12.60
N GLN A 174 37.61 -11.66 12.21
CA GLN A 174 37.28 -11.81 10.80
C GLN A 174 36.62 -10.52 10.33
N GLU A 175 37.30 -9.84 9.41
CA GLU A 175 36.77 -8.69 8.69
C GLU A 175 35.41 -9.05 8.08
N TYR A 176 34.38 -8.27 8.39
CA TYR A 176 33.00 -8.55 8.00
C TYR A 176 32.82 -8.33 6.48
N ASP A 177 32.83 -9.42 5.71
CA ASP A 177 32.51 -9.38 4.29
C ASP A 177 31.00 -9.48 4.04
N VAL A 178 30.40 -8.33 3.71
CA VAL A 178 29.01 -8.17 3.26
C VAL A 178 28.64 -8.98 2.02
N GLN A 179 29.59 -9.53 1.26
CA GLN A 179 29.33 -10.43 0.13
C GLN A 179 29.23 -11.90 0.53
N ILE A 180 29.67 -12.28 1.74
CA ILE A 180 29.59 -13.66 2.22
C ILE A 180 28.33 -13.80 3.06
N PRO A 181 27.46 -14.81 2.86
CA PRO A 181 26.31 -15.02 3.73
C PRO A 181 26.75 -15.27 5.18
N ILE A 182 26.05 -14.64 6.12
CA ILE A 182 26.21 -14.92 7.55
C ILE A 182 25.75 -16.35 7.83
N GLU A 183 26.55 -17.10 8.56
CA GLU A 183 26.20 -18.46 8.95
C GLU A 183 24.97 -18.46 9.87
N SER A 184 24.08 -19.45 9.71
CA SER A 184 22.77 -19.44 10.37
C SER A 184 22.82 -19.34 11.90
N TRP A 185 23.89 -19.84 12.54
CA TRP A 185 24.07 -19.78 13.99
C TRP A 185 24.52 -18.39 14.50
N ARG A 186 25.03 -17.53 13.60
CA ARG A 186 25.36 -16.12 13.88
C ARG A 186 24.19 -15.17 13.66
N LEU A 187 23.09 -15.65 13.08
CA LEU A 187 21.85 -14.88 12.95
C LEU A 187 21.09 -14.90 14.27
N SER A 188 20.49 -13.77 14.64
CA SER A 188 19.50 -13.76 15.72
C SER A 188 18.30 -14.65 15.33
N GLN A 189 17.54 -15.12 16.32
CA GLN A 189 16.37 -15.95 16.04
C GLN A 189 15.33 -15.26 15.13
N ALA A 190 15.19 -13.94 15.26
CA ALA A 190 14.30 -13.15 14.42
C ALA A 190 14.81 -13.08 12.97
N GLU A 191 16.10 -12.81 12.79
CA GLU A 191 16.73 -12.78 11.46
C GLU A 191 16.68 -14.14 10.78
N PHE A 192 17.00 -15.23 11.49
CA PHE A 192 16.93 -16.58 10.92
C PHE A 192 15.53 -16.88 10.38
N LYS A 193 14.47 -16.61 11.18
CA LYS A 193 13.07 -16.78 10.74
C LYS A 193 12.74 -15.88 9.55
N GLY A 194 13.17 -14.62 9.59
CA GLY A 194 12.95 -13.66 8.52
C GLY A 194 13.63 -14.09 7.22
N VAL A 195 14.88 -14.55 7.30
CA VAL A 195 15.68 -15.05 6.17
C VAL A 195 14.98 -16.24 5.53
N GLU A 196 14.54 -17.23 6.31
CA GLU A 196 13.80 -18.38 5.78
C GLU A 196 12.49 -17.97 5.09
N LEU A 197 11.77 -16.99 5.64
CA LEU A 197 10.57 -16.45 5.00
C LEU A 197 10.92 -15.71 3.70
N ALA A 198 11.96 -14.88 3.69
CA ALA A 198 12.41 -14.17 2.50
C ALA A 198 12.84 -15.15 1.39
N LYS A 199 13.58 -16.22 1.72
CA LYS A 199 13.89 -17.29 0.76
C LYS A 199 12.64 -17.91 0.15
N LYS A 200 11.60 -18.16 0.97
CA LYS A 200 10.32 -18.70 0.48
C LYS A 200 9.65 -17.73 -0.50
N LYS A 201 9.63 -16.42 -0.18
CA LYS A 201 9.08 -15.36 -1.05
C LYS A 201 9.85 -15.25 -2.37
N ILE A 202 11.18 -15.23 -2.33
CA ILE A 202 12.05 -15.17 -3.52
C ILE A 202 11.79 -16.39 -4.42
N ARG A 203 11.78 -17.61 -3.87
CA ARG A 203 11.50 -18.83 -4.65
C ARG A 203 10.12 -18.81 -5.29
N ALA A 204 9.10 -18.34 -4.57
CA ALA A 204 7.74 -18.22 -5.10
C ALA A 204 7.70 -17.26 -6.29
N TYR A 205 8.32 -16.10 -6.16
CA TYR A 205 8.43 -15.10 -7.23
C TYR A 205 9.15 -15.63 -8.47
N LEU A 206 10.33 -16.24 -8.30
CA LEU A 206 11.10 -16.84 -9.41
C LEU A 206 10.27 -17.88 -10.18
N LYS A 207 9.51 -18.70 -9.45
CA LYS A 207 8.63 -19.73 -10.02
C LYS A 207 7.44 -19.11 -10.78
N GLU A 208 6.77 -18.12 -10.19
CA GLU A 208 5.60 -17.48 -10.78
C GLU A 208 5.93 -16.82 -12.13
N PHE A 209 7.06 -16.11 -12.20
CA PHE A 209 7.48 -15.38 -13.40
C PHE A 209 8.38 -16.20 -14.34
N ASN A 210 8.59 -17.48 -14.05
CA ASN A 210 9.48 -18.37 -14.82
C ASN A 210 10.83 -17.70 -15.14
N THR A 211 11.43 -17.08 -14.13
CA THR A 211 12.68 -16.32 -14.24
C THR A 211 13.76 -16.92 -13.35
N THR A 212 15.00 -16.48 -13.54
CA THR A 212 16.17 -16.96 -12.77
C THR A 212 16.72 -15.85 -11.88
N PRO A 213 17.42 -16.17 -10.78
CA PRO A 213 18.05 -15.17 -9.92
C PRO A 213 18.90 -14.16 -10.70
N GLU A 214 19.68 -14.63 -11.67
CA GLU A 214 20.62 -13.81 -12.45
C GLU A 214 19.90 -12.78 -13.31
N LYS A 215 18.75 -13.16 -13.89
CA LYS A 215 17.90 -12.24 -14.69
C LYS A 215 17.32 -11.12 -13.83
N LEU A 216 17.19 -11.33 -12.53
CA LEU A 216 16.72 -10.33 -11.57
C LEU A 216 17.89 -9.59 -10.87
N GLY A 217 19.14 -9.92 -11.21
CA GLY A 217 20.32 -9.37 -10.56
C GLY A 217 20.55 -9.87 -9.13
N TYR A 218 19.88 -10.97 -8.73
CA TYR A 218 20.08 -11.58 -7.42
C TYR A 218 21.43 -12.29 -7.33
N SER A 219 21.94 -12.42 -6.11
CA SER A 219 23.08 -13.29 -5.85
C SER A 219 22.79 -14.74 -6.25
N GLU A 220 23.81 -15.45 -6.73
CA GLU A 220 23.76 -16.91 -6.89
C GLU A 220 23.46 -17.62 -5.55
N SER A 221 23.86 -17.00 -4.43
CA SER A 221 23.51 -17.48 -3.09
C SER A 221 22.16 -16.92 -2.65
N LEU A 222 21.15 -17.79 -2.60
CA LEU A 222 19.83 -17.46 -2.07
C LEU A 222 19.88 -17.05 -0.59
N ASP A 223 20.84 -17.57 0.18
CA ASP A 223 21.12 -17.14 1.55
C ASP A 223 21.56 -15.70 1.60
N LEU A 224 22.54 -15.32 0.79
CA LEU A 224 23.01 -13.94 0.71
C LEU A 224 21.85 -13.01 0.31
N GLU A 225 21.10 -13.39 -0.71
CA GLU A 225 20.01 -12.58 -1.23
C GLU A 225 18.92 -12.37 -0.17
N ALA A 226 18.48 -13.44 0.51
CA ALA A 226 17.50 -13.32 1.58
C ALA A 226 18.01 -12.47 2.76
N GLN A 227 19.29 -12.58 3.11
CA GLN A 227 19.90 -11.74 4.14
C GLN A 227 19.95 -10.27 3.73
N ARG A 228 20.13 -9.92 2.44
CA ARG A 228 20.06 -8.53 1.96
C ARG A 228 18.70 -7.88 2.26
N TYR A 229 17.62 -8.64 2.25
CA TYR A 229 16.28 -8.12 2.55
C TYR A 229 15.98 -8.02 4.06
N VAL A 230 16.62 -8.84 4.89
CA VAL A 230 16.20 -9.06 6.30
C VAL A 230 17.19 -8.51 7.32
N CYS A 231 18.48 -8.58 7.03
CA CYS A 231 19.54 -8.14 7.92
C CYS A 231 19.75 -6.64 7.72
N GLU A 232 19.51 -5.82 8.75
CA GLU A 232 19.51 -4.35 8.64
C GLU A 232 20.85 -3.79 8.13
N ASP A 233 21.97 -4.31 8.63
CA ASP A 233 23.33 -3.97 8.19
C ASP A 233 23.55 -4.25 6.69
N ARG A 234 23.06 -5.38 6.20
CA ARG A 234 23.16 -5.74 4.77
C ARG A 234 22.24 -4.88 3.93
N PHE A 235 20.98 -4.73 4.34
CA PHE A 235 20.02 -3.88 3.63
C PHE A 235 20.56 -2.45 3.49
N MET A 236 21.02 -1.87 4.60
CA MET A 236 21.64 -0.55 4.64
C MET A 236 22.85 -0.47 3.70
N HIS A 237 23.76 -1.43 3.79
CA HIS A 237 24.97 -1.44 2.98
C HIS A 237 24.66 -1.51 1.48
N PHE A 238 23.81 -2.45 1.06
CA PHE A 238 23.53 -2.68 -0.37
C PHE A 238 22.66 -1.59 -1.00
N HIS A 239 21.73 -1.01 -0.25
CA HIS A 239 20.74 -0.08 -0.80
C HIS A 239 21.08 1.41 -0.58
N PHE A 240 21.85 1.77 0.44
CA PHE A 240 22.16 3.18 0.73
C PHE A 240 23.68 3.47 0.74
N VAL A 241 24.46 2.71 1.50
CA VAL A 241 25.91 2.99 1.64
C VAL A 241 26.65 2.80 0.31
N ARG A 242 26.50 1.62 -0.32
CA ARG A 242 27.20 1.33 -1.57
C ARG A 242 26.80 2.30 -2.69
N PRO A 243 25.51 2.65 -2.90
CA PRO A 243 25.14 3.67 -3.87
C PRO A 243 25.72 5.06 -3.59
N THR A 244 25.70 5.53 -2.33
CA THR A 244 26.25 6.85 -1.97
C THR A 244 27.77 6.96 -2.16
N MET A 245 28.49 5.84 -2.08
CA MET A 245 29.94 5.79 -2.33
C MET A 245 30.32 5.83 -3.81
N LYS A 246 29.38 5.55 -4.73
CA LYS A 246 29.66 5.63 -6.18
C LYS A 246 29.69 7.09 -6.62
N LYS A 247 30.58 7.44 -7.56
CA LYS A 247 30.54 8.75 -8.22
C LYS A 247 29.22 8.84 -9.00
N ASN A 248 28.32 9.71 -8.55
CA ASN A 248 27.03 9.96 -9.18
C ASN A 248 26.91 11.45 -9.49
N SER A 249 26.58 11.79 -10.74
CA SER A 249 26.41 13.17 -11.21
C SER A 249 25.24 13.90 -10.52
N ARG A 250 24.35 13.16 -9.86
CA ARG A 250 23.21 13.69 -9.09
C ARG A 250 23.59 14.13 -7.67
N ILE A 251 24.77 13.74 -7.17
CA ILE A 251 25.27 14.14 -5.85
C ILE A 251 25.83 15.56 -5.94
N VAL A 252 25.22 16.47 -5.20
CA VAL A 252 25.64 17.87 -5.10
C VAL A 252 26.55 18.02 -3.88
N SER A 253 27.87 17.94 -4.11
CA SER A 253 28.87 17.91 -3.03
C SER A 253 29.15 19.27 -2.37
N ASN A 254 28.68 20.38 -2.97
CA ASN A 254 28.92 21.73 -2.47
C ASN A 254 27.82 22.25 -1.52
N ILE A 255 26.76 21.47 -1.24
CA ILE A 255 25.70 21.82 -0.31
C ILE A 255 25.63 20.85 0.88
N PRO A 256 25.12 21.27 2.05
CA PRO A 256 24.86 20.38 3.18
C PRO A 256 23.98 19.19 2.77
N ALA A 257 24.08 18.07 3.51
CA ALA A 257 23.24 16.90 3.24
C ALA A 257 21.76 17.27 3.25
N VAL A 258 21.07 16.87 2.18
CA VAL A 258 19.64 17.09 1.99
C VAL A 258 19.08 16.08 0.99
N VAL A 259 17.94 15.49 1.33
CA VAL A 259 17.17 14.61 0.44
C VAL A 259 15.71 15.06 0.41
N SER A 260 15.15 15.22 -0.80
CA SER A 260 13.71 15.46 -0.95
C SER A 260 12.94 14.14 -0.86
N VAL A 261 11.75 14.17 -0.26
CA VAL A 261 10.84 13.03 -0.14
C VAL A 261 9.58 13.31 -0.96
N LYS A 262 9.24 12.34 -1.81
CA LYS A 262 8.05 12.38 -2.66
C LYS A 262 7.23 11.11 -2.50
N LEU A 263 5.91 11.25 -2.53
CA LEU A 263 4.96 10.14 -2.62
C LEU A 263 4.70 9.84 -4.09
N LEU A 264 4.95 8.61 -4.51
CA LEU A 264 4.58 8.12 -5.82
C LEU A 264 3.22 7.44 -5.73
N VAL A 265 2.31 7.84 -6.60
CA VAL A 265 1.00 7.20 -6.77
C VAL A 265 0.93 6.64 -8.19
N SER A 266 0.68 5.33 -8.29
CA SER A 266 0.66 4.61 -9.55
C SER A 266 -0.66 3.88 -9.75
N SER A 267 -1.23 3.97 -10.96
CA SER A 267 -2.43 3.21 -11.31
C SER A 267 -2.08 1.72 -11.42
N LEU A 268 -2.89 0.87 -10.81
CA LEU A 268 -2.80 -0.58 -11.04
C LEU A 268 -3.33 -0.89 -12.45
N ARG A 269 -2.58 -1.67 -13.24
CA ARG A 269 -2.95 -2.07 -14.63
C ARG A 269 -4.19 -2.98 -14.75
N LYS A 270 -4.97 -3.18 -13.68
CA LYS A 270 -6.11 -4.11 -13.69
C LYS A 270 -7.37 -3.44 -14.29
N HIS A 271 -8.19 -4.25 -14.99
CA HIS A 271 -9.43 -3.89 -15.68
C HIS A 271 -10.33 -2.92 -14.87
N GLU A 272 -10.96 -1.94 -15.52
CA GLU A 272 -11.85 -0.92 -14.90
C GLU A 272 -12.92 -1.47 -13.93
N LEU A 273 -13.45 -2.65 -14.21
CA LEU A 273 -14.41 -3.34 -13.33
C LEU A 273 -13.79 -3.75 -11.99
N THR A 274 -12.53 -4.17 -11.98
CA THR A 274 -11.79 -4.53 -10.75
C THR A 274 -11.37 -3.31 -9.95
N LYS A 275 -11.12 -2.17 -10.61
CA LYS A 275 -10.85 -0.89 -9.94
C LYS A 275 -12.08 -0.35 -9.22
N LYS A 276 -13.25 -0.30 -9.87
CA LYS A 276 -14.50 0.15 -9.24
C LYS A 276 -14.95 -0.75 -8.08
N ALA A 277 -14.78 -2.06 -8.22
CA ALA A 277 -15.05 -3.01 -7.14
C ALA A 277 -14.13 -2.74 -5.93
N MET A 278 -12.80 -2.70 -6.11
CA MET A 278 -11.85 -2.51 -5.01
C MET A 278 -11.98 -1.13 -4.32
N ALA A 279 -12.38 -0.09 -5.04
CA ALA A 279 -12.65 1.23 -4.48
C ALA A 279 -13.87 1.22 -3.55
N THR A 280 -14.94 0.56 -3.97
CA THR A 280 -16.16 0.36 -3.16
C THR A 280 -15.84 -0.42 -1.88
N PHE A 281 -14.89 -1.36 -1.91
CA PHE A 281 -14.45 -2.12 -0.73
C PHE A 281 -13.50 -1.33 0.21
N ALA A 282 -12.67 -0.44 -0.33
CA ALA A 282 -11.79 0.42 0.46
C ALA A 282 -12.56 1.40 1.35
N ASP A 283 -13.61 2.02 0.80
CA ASP A 283 -14.51 2.94 1.53
C ASP A 283 -15.34 2.24 2.62
N ILE A 284 -15.67 0.95 2.42
CA ILE A 284 -16.48 0.15 3.36
C ILE A 284 -15.69 -0.32 4.58
N LEU A 285 -14.39 -0.54 4.42
CA LEU A 285 -13.54 -1.17 5.45
C LEU A 285 -12.56 -0.18 6.11
N ASN A 286 -12.47 1.08 5.66
CA ASN A 286 -11.54 2.09 6.17
C ASN A 286 -10.05 1.64 6.12
N VAL A 287 -9.70 0.68 5.25
CA VAL A 287 -8.37 0.02 5.26
C VAL A 287 -7.36 0.63 4.29
N ASN A 288 -7.76 1.57 3.44
CA ASN A 288 -6.84 2.17 2.46
C ASN A 288 -6.98 3.69 2.45
N ASN A 289 -5.88 4.38 2.74
CA ASN A 289 -5.82 5.84 2.69
C ASN A 289 -5.94 6.38 1.24
N TYR A 290 -5.70 5.57 0.19
CA TYR A 290 -5.62 6.05 -1.20
C TYR A 290 -6.33 5.20 -2.27
N GLY A 291 -7.13 4.18 -1.91
CA GLY A 291 -7.91 3.39 -2.89
C GLY A 291 -7.13 2.34 -3.67
N VAL A 292 -7.43 2.16 -4.98
CA VAL A 292 -6.94 1.06 -5.84
C VAL A 292 -5.69 1.44 -6.62
N VAL A 293 -4.71 1.94 -5.88
CA VAL A 293 -3.44 2.44 -6.41
C VAL A 293 -2.28 1.76 -5.71
N HIS A 294 -1.16 1.66 -6.40
CA HIS A 294 0.12 1.34 -5.80
C HIS A 294 0.79 2.63 -5.31
N THR A 295 1.34 2.60 -4.11
CA THR A 295 2.09 3.72 -3.54
C THR A 295 3.52 3.33 -3.21
N GLY A 296 4.45 4.24 -3.47
CA GLY A 296 5.85 4.15 -3.07
C GLY A 296 6.37 5.49 -2.59
N ILE A 297 7.56 5.50 -2.00
CA ILE A 297 8.27 6.75 -1.70
C ILE A 297 9.49 6.89 -2.61
N LEU A 298 9.82 8.13 -2.94
CA LEU A 298 11.08 8.49 -3.56
C LEU A 298 11.79 9.45 -2.62
N ILE A 299 12.89 8.99 -2.02
CA ILE A 299 13.76 9.79 -1.15
C ILE A 299 15.07 10.01 -1.89
N GLY A 300 15.44 11.26 -2.17
CA GLY A 300 16.58 11.53 -3.06
C GLY A 300 16.40 10.81 -4.40
N GLU A 301 17.29 9.87 -4.71
CA GLU A 301 17.17 9.01 -5.91
C GLU A 301 16.63 7.59 -5.62
N TRP A 302 16.41 7.25 -4.35
CA TRP A 302 15.97 5.91 -3.93
C TRP A 302 14.45 5.80 -4.03
N LYS A 303 13.97 5.04 -5.01
CA LYS A 303 12.57 4.65 -5.13
C LYS A 303 12.34 3.39 -4.31
N ILE A 304 11.44 3.46 -3.34
CA ILE A 304 11.20 2.42 -2.33
C ILE A 304 9.74 2.01 -2.38
N GLU A 305 9.51 0.75 -2.69
CA GLU A 305 8.18 0.18 -2.93
C GLU A 305 8.07 -1.20 -2.28
N TRP A 306 6.86 -1.56 -1.83
CA TRP A 306 6.57 -2.89 -1.32
C TRP A 306 5.53 -3.57 -2.20
N TYR A 307 5.94 -4.67 -2.85
CA TYR A 307 5.17 -5.35 -3.88
C TYR A 307 4.41 -6.57 -3.36
N ASP A 308 3.58 -7.16 -4.23
CA ASP A 308 2.77 -8.34 -3.96
C ASP A 308 3.59 -9.60 -3.65
N ASN A 309 4.83 -9.67 -4.13
CA ASN A 309 5.83 -10.67 -3.70
C ASN A 309 6.25 -10.53 -2.22
N SER A 310 5.71 -9.53 -1.50
CA SER A 310 5.95 -9.27 -0.08
C SER A 310 7.41 -8.92 0.25
N LEU A 311 8.17 -8.41 -0.72
CA LEU A 311 9.53 -7.92 -0.55
C LEU A 311 9.61 -6.44 -0.94
N VAL A 312 10.35 -5.68 -0.13
CA VAL A 312 10.62 -4.27 -0.39
C VAL A 312 11.68 -4.17 -1.48
N ARG A 313 11.38 -3.43 -2.53
CA ARG A 313 12.31 -3.11 -3.61
C ARG A 313 12.82 -1.70 -3.40
N VAL A 314 14.14 -1.55 -3.44
CA VAL A 314 14.81 -0.24 -3.49
C VAL A 314 15.48 -0.13 -4.85
N GLU A 315 14.93 0.69 -5.73
CA GLU A 315 15.54 1.05 -6.99
C GLU A 315 16.34 2.33 -6.80
N CYS A 316 17.63 2.24 -7.10
CA CYS A 316 18.55 3.37 -7.09
C CYS A 316 19.47 3.15 -8.29
N ASP A 317 19.15 3.78 -9.41
CA ASP A 317 20.00 3.72 -10.59
C ASP A 317 20.27 5.14 -11.10
N SER A 318 21.54 5.48 -11.13
CA SER A 318 22.05 6.71 -11.72
C SER A 318 21.87 6.72 -13.24
N ASP A 319 21.79 5.53 -13.86
CA ASP A 319 21.85 5.32 -15.31
C ASP A 319 20.57 4.69 -15.90
N GLN A 320 19.68 4.08 -15.09
CA GLN A 320 18.37 3.61 -15.56
C GLN A 320 17.27 4.65 -15.33
N LYS A 321 16.34 4.74 -16.28
CA LYS A 321 15.06 5.42 -16.07
C LYS A 321 14.31 4.66 -14.97
N LEU A 322 13.90 5.35 -13.89
CA LEU A 322 13.00 4.79 -12.88
C LEU A 322 11.81 4.14 -13.58
N ASP A 323 11.53 2.86 -13.33
CA ASP A 323 10.37 2.20 -13.93
C ASP A 323 9.11 2.77 -13.30
N ALA A 324 8.51 3.72 -14.02
CA ALA A 324 7.43 4.55 -13.52
C ALA A 324 6.27 4.64 -14.53
N ASN A 325 6.18 3.67 -15.44
CA ASN A 325 5.28 3.60 -16.60
C ASN A 325 3.77 3.69 -16.30
N ASN A 326 3.35 3.77 -15.03
CA ASN A 326 1.95 3.99 -14.66
C ASN A 326 1.79 5.02 -13.52
N THR A 327 2.78 5.88 -13.30
CA THR A 327 2.72 6.91 -12.25
C THR A 327 1.72 7.99 -12.66
N ILE A 328 0.73 8.23 -11.80
CA ILE A 328 -0.34 9.22 -12.03
C ILE A 328 -0.13 10.48 -11.20
N ALA A 329 0.66 10.42 -10.13
CA ALA A 329 1.11 11.60 -9.39
C ALA A 329 2.45 11.35 -8.69
N ALA A 330 3.30 12.38 -8.65
CA ALA A 330 4.52 12.41 -7.84
C ALA A 330 4.50 13.64 -6.92
N ILE A 331 4.00 13.43 -5.71
CA ILE A 331 3.61 14.47 -4.77
C ILE A 331 4.78 14.82 -3.85
N ASP A 332 5.11 16.12 -3.71
CA ASP A 332 6.11 16.55 -2.73
C ASP A 332 5.56 16.37 -1.31
N ILE A 333 6.36 15.73 -0.45
CA ILE A 333 6.02 15.49 0.94
C ILE A 333 6.87 16.36 1.87
N GLY A 334 8.15 16.52 1.55
CA GLY A 334 9.04 17.37 2.34
C GLY A 334 10.51 17.15 2.00
N GLU A 335 11.38 17.71 2.83
CA GLU A 335 12.83 17.56 2.73
C GLU A 335 13.41 17.16 4.08
N ILE A 336 14.44 16.32 4.05
CA ILE A 336 15.21 15.92 5.21
C ILE A 336 16.60 16.52 5.05
N ALA A 337 16.96 17.47 5.91
CA ALA A 337 18.22 18.20 5.84
C ALA A 337 19.09 17.96 7.08
N GLY A 338 20.42 18.00 6.87
CA GLY A 338 21.44 17.70 7.86
C GLY A 338 21.91 16.25 7.82
N ALA A 339 23.22 16.04 7.93
CA ALA A 339 23.84 14.72 7.74
C ALA A 339 23.27 13.66 8.70
N ASP A 340 23.13 14.00 9.98
CA ASP A 340 22.56 13.11 11.00
C ASP A 340 21.09 12.75 10.71
N ASN A 341 20.30 13.71 10.24
CA ASN A 341 18.89 13.47 9.91
C ASN A 341 18.75 12.59 8.67
N VAL A 342 19.58 12.81 7.65
CA VAL A 342 19.62 11.97 6.44
C VAL A 342 20.04 10.54 6.79
N LYS A 343 21.08 10.38 7.61
CA LYS A 343 21.49 9.05 8.13
C LYS A 343 20.34 8.36 8.86
N LYS A 344 19.75 9.05 9.83
CA LYS A 344 18.64 8.53 10.63
C LYS A 344 17.44 8.14 9.77
N ALA A 345 17.16 8.90 8.70
CA ALA A 345 16.12 8.56 7.75
C ALA A 345 16.40 7.21 7.06
N PHE A 346 17.62 6.98 6.58
CA PHE A 346 18.00 5.69 5.99
C PHE A 346 17.97 4.54 7.00
N GLU A 347 18.32 4.79 8.27
CA GLU A 347 18.23 3.79 9.34
C GLU A 347 16.78 3.38 9.62
N LEU A 348 15.87 4.36 9.70
CA LEU A 348 14.44 4.13 9.90
C LEU A 348 13.81 3.37 8.73
N ILE A 349 14.15 3.77 7.50
CA ILE A 349 13.68 3.10 6.28
C ILE A 349 14.18 1.66 6.25
N THR A 350 15.46 1.43 6.54
CA THR A 350 16.07 0.10 6.63
C THR A 350 15.32 -0.78 7.63
N LYS A 351 15.13 -0.28 8.86
CA LYS A 351 14.45 -1.01 9.93
C LYS A 351 13.02 -1.42 9.55
N ILE A 352 12.25 -0.48 9.01
CA ILE A 352 10.86 -0.76 8.58
C ILE A 352 10.85 -1.77 7.42
N SER A 353 11.73 -1.58 6.43
CA SER A 353 11.82 -2.47 5.27
C SER A 353 12.18 -3.90 5.66
N CYS A 354 13.20 -4.08 6.49
CA CYS A 354 13.61 -5.39 7.01
C CYS A 354 12.49 -6.05 7.82
N ASN A 355 11.80 -5.29 8.67
CA ASN A 355 10.66 -5.82 9.44
C ASN A 355 9.52 -6.28 8.52
N TYR A 356 9.17 -5.51 7.49
CA TYR A 356 8.16 -5.91 6.51
C TYR A 356 8.56 -7.17 5.74
N ASN A 357 9.82 -7.25 5.30
CA ASN A 357 10.38 -8.41 4.61
C ASN A 357 10.35 -9.67 5.50
N ALA A 358 10.65 -9.52 6.79
CA ALA A 358 10.77 -10.63 7.74
C ALA A 358 9.43 -11.10 8.33
N THR A 359 8.41 -10.24 8.42
CA THR A 359 7.22 -10.53 9.23
C THR A 359 5.88 -10.40 8.50
N LYS A 360 5.82 -9.65 7.39
CA LYS A 360 4.56 -9.34 6.71
C LYS A 360 4.41 -10.14 5.43
N ASN A 361 3.18 -10.50 5.08
CA ASN A 361 2.81 -10.98 3.76
C ASN A 361 1.84 -9.97 3.15
N TYR A 362 2.06 -9.65 1.89
CA TYR A 362 1.23 -8.71 1.16
C TYR A 362 -0.21 -9.24 1.07
N SER A 363 -1.16 -8.37 1.38
CA SER A 363 -2.59 -8.63 1.28
C SER A 363 -3.28 -7.31 0.95
N LEU A 364 -4.14 -7.31 -0.07
CA LEU A 364 -4.87 -6.11 -0.49
C LEU A 364 -5.67 -5.46 0.65
N LEU A 365 -6.22 -6.26 1.56
CA LEU A 365 -7.04 -5.82 2.70
C LEU A 365 -6.29 -5.85 4.04
N GLY A 366 -5.05 -6.36 4.05
CA GLY A 366 -4.20 -6.41 5.22
C GLY A 366 -3.00 -5.49 5.04
N ALA A 367 -1.80 -6.00 5.33
CA ALA A 367 -0.57 -5.26 5.04
C ALA A 367 -0.38 -5.14 3.52
N ASN A 368 -0.41 -3.91 3.00
CA ASN A 368 -0.16 -3.58 1.59
C ASN A 368 0.82 -2.39 1.46
N CYS A 369 1.07 -1.97 0.22
CA CYS A 369 1.98 -0.85 -0.08
C CYS A 369 1.58 0.48 0.59
N GLN A 370 0.28 0.74 0.81
CA GLN A 370 -0.18 1.98 1.46
C GLN A 370 0.10 1.97 2.96
N HIS A 371 -0.06 0.82 3.62
CA HIS A 371 0.33 0.66 5.03
C HIS A 371 1.84 0.83 5.20
N PHE A 372 2.63 0.21 4.31
CA PHE A 372 4.07 0.36 4.31
C PHE A 372 4.52 1.82 4.15
N VAL A 373 3.95 2.54 3.18
CA VAL A 373 4.24 3.97 2.98
C VAL A 373 3.78 4.80 4.17
N SER A 374 2.63 4.50 4.77
CA SER A 374 2.15 5.18 5.97
C SER A 374 3.14 5.04 7.14
N ASP A 375 3.62 3.82 7.41
CA ASP A 375 4.59 3.55 8.48
C ASP A 375 5.92 4.28 8.22
N LEU A 376 6.36 4.37 6.95
CA LEU A 376 7.56 5.13 6.58
C LEU A 376 7.38 6.63 6.81
N LEU A 377 6.26 7.21 6.37
CA LEU A 377 5.98 8.63 6.56
C LEU A 377 5.88 9.00 8.04
N GLU A 378 5.22 8.16 8.84
CA GLU A 378 5.12 8.33 10.29
C GLU A 378 6.52 8.30 10.94
N ALA A 379 7.35 7.32 10.60
CA ALA A 379 8.70 7.21 11.16
C ALA A 379 9.61 8.38 10.76
N LEU A 380 9.46 8.89 9.54
CA LEU A 380 10.18 10.06 9.04
C LEU A 380 9.61 11.39 9.56
N ASN A 381 8.51 11.36 10.33
CA ASN A 381 7.78 12.55 10.80
C ASN A 381 7.36 13.46 9.63
N LEU A 382 6.83 12.86 8.58
CA LEU A 382 6.36 13.52 7.37
C LEU A 382 4.86 13.31 7.21
N THR A 383 4.16 14.35 6.76
CA THR A 383 2.71 14.33 6.58
C THR A 383 2.32 14.64 5.15
N LEU A 384 1.19 14.10 4.72
CA LEU A 384 0.61 14.43 3.43
C LEU A 384 0.20 15.89 3.35
N PRO A 385 0.18 16.48 2.15
CA PRO A 385 -0.40 17.80 1.95
C PRO A 385 -1.90 17.81 2.27
N VAL A 386 -2.36 18.89 2.91
CA VAL A 386 -3.72 19.02 3.47
C VAL A 386 -4.61 20.02 2.71
N SER A 387 -4.17 20.53 1.56
CA SER A 387 -4.98 21.49 0.79
C SER A 387 -6.32 20.87 0.31
N GLU A 388 -7.29 21.73 0.01
CA GLU A 388 -8.59 21.30 -0.52
C GLU A 388 -8.44 20.49 -1.81
N SER A 389 -7.58 20.92 -2.72
CA SER A 389 -7.30 20.22 -3.98
C SER A 389 -6.70 18.83 -3.77
N PHE A 390 -5.74 18.68 -2.85
CA PHE A 390 -5.19 17.37 -2.49
C PHE A 390 -6.24 16.50 -1.80
N LYS A 391 -7.08 17.05 -0.93
CA LYS A 391 -8.16 16.30 -0.28
C LYS A 391 -9.14 15.74 -1.30
N ILE A 392 -9.61 16.57 -2.24
CA ILE A 392 -10.50 16.14 -3.33
C ILE A 392 -9.81 15.06 -4.17
N TYR A 393 -8.54 15.25 -4.52
CA TYR A 393 -7.76 14.30 -5.31
C TYR A 393 -7.61 12.95 -4.59
N PHE A 394 -7.22 12.93 -3.31
CA PHE A 394 -7.11 11.70 -2.53
C PHE A 394 -8.46 10.99 -2.36
N ASP A 395 -9.55 11.73 -2.14
CA ASP A 395 -10.90 11.14 -2.06
C ASP A 395 -11.35 10.55 -3.40
N LYS A 396 -10.86 11.07 -4.52
CA LYS A 396 -11.06 10.50 -5.87
C LYS A 396 -10.25 9.22 -6.07
N LEU A 397 -8.99 9.21 -5.63
CA LEU A 397 -8.15 8.01 -5.68
C LEU A 397 -8.76 6.87 -4.83
N LYS A 398 -9.32 7.17 -3.66
CA LYS A 398 -10.08 6.21 -2.83
C LYS A 398 -11.21 5.54 -3.61
N ARG A 399 -11.92 6.33 -4.43
CA ARG A 399 -12.97 5.85 -5.34
C ARG A 399 -12.46 5.15 -6.61
N GLY A 400 -11.15 4.99 -6.77
CA GLY A 400 -10.52 4.34 -7.91
C GLY A 400 -10.45 5.20 -9.17
N GLU A 401 -10.73 6.50 -9.05
CA GLU A 401 -10.60 7.47 -10.14
C GLU A 401 -9.12 7.86 -10.24
N THR A 402 -8.40 7.31 -11.24
CA THR A 402 -6.94 7.45 -11.38
C THR A 402 -6.50 8.53 -12.37
N ASP A 403 -7.44 9.32 -12.89
CA ASP A 403 -7.14 10.36 -13.87
C ASP A 403 -6.42 11.56 -13.25
N ARG A 404 -5.59 12.24 -14.04
CA ARG A 404 -4.94 13.51 -13.67
C ARG A 404 -5.93 14.65 -13.81
N THR A 405 -6.89 14.69 -12.89
CA THR A 405 -7.99 15.66 -12.92
C THR A 405 -7.81 16.75 -11.87
N PHE A 406 -7.80 18.00 -12.32
CA PHE A 406 -7.84 19.18 -11.48
C PHE A 406 -9.28 19.66 -11.31
N PHE A 407 -9.67 20.03 -10.08
CA PHE A 407 -11.02 20.48 -9.75
C PHE A 407 -11.00 21.98 -9.51
N VAL A 408 -11.85 22.70 -10.25
CA VAL A 408 -11.92 24.17 -10.19
C VAL A 408 -12.60 24.56 -8.88
N ASN A 409 -11.85 25.20 -7.98
CA ASN A 409 -12.40 25.71 -6.72
C ASN A 409 -13.14 27.05 -6.92
N GLU A 410 -13.79 27.54 -5.87
CA GLU A 410 -14.61 28.75 -5.93
C GLU A 410 -13.80 30.02 -6.27
N ASN A 411 -12.55 30.10 -5.80
CA ASN A 411 -11.67 31.24 -6.08
C ASN A 411 -11.33 31.31 -7.58
N LEU A 412 -10.93 30.18 -8.17
CA LEU A 412 -10.64 30.10 -9.60
C LEU A 412 -11.91 30.31 -10.44
N ALA A 413 -13.04 29.73 -10.04
CA ALA A 413 -14.32 29.94 -10.70
C ALA A 413 -14.77 31.42 -10.67
N THR A 414 -14.43 32.16 -9.62
CA THR A 414 -14.68 33.60 -9.51
C THR A 414 -13.76 34.37 -10.45
N LEU A 415 -12.47 34.05 -10.48
CA LEU A 415 -11.52 34.65 -11.41
C LEU A 415 -11.94 34.44 -12.87
N PHE A 416 -12.42 33.24 -13.21
CA PHE A 416 -12.97 32.92 -14.54
C PHE A 416 -14.16 33.80 -14.94
N LYS A 417 -14.97 34.27 -13.98
CA LYS A 417 -16.10 35.19 -14.28
C LYS A 417 -15.64 36.62 -14.44
N THR A 418 -14.57 37.01 -13.75
CA THR A 418 -14.07 38.39 -13.75
C THR A 418 -13.02 38.65 -14.82
N CYS A 419 -12.37 37.60 -15.36
CA CYS A 419 -11.41 37.76 -16.43
C CYS A 419 -12.14 38.04 -17.75
N ASN A 420 -11.79 39.14 -18.41
CA ASN A 420 -12.35 39.50 -19.72
C ASN A 420 -11.57 38.79 -20.84
N ILE A 421 -11.41 37.47 -20.72
CA ILE A 421 -10.59 36.63 -21.60
C ILE A 421 -11.44 35.42 -22.02
N THR A 422 -11.35 35.04 -23.29
CA THR A 422 -11.95 33.78 -23.77
C THR A 422 -10.90 32.69 -23.71
N ASN A 423 -11.19 31.60 -22.99
CA ASN A 423 -10.30 30.45 -22.89
C ASN A 423 -11.13 29.15 -22.73
N PRO A 424 -10.74 28.03 -23.36
CA PRO A 424 -11.48 26.75 -23.31
C PRO A 424 -11.70 26.18 -21.90
N TYR A 425 -10.88 26.57 -20.91
CA TYR A 425 -11.03 26.10 -19.53
C TYR A 425 -12.13 26.83 -18.74
N ILE A 426 -12.57 28.00 -19.21
CA ILE A 426 -13.56 28.82 -18.51
C ILE A 426 -14.93 28.13 -18.52
N GLY A 427 -15.52 27.98 -17.34
CA GLY A 427 -16.83 27.33 -17.14
C GLY A 427 -16.77 25.82 -16.90
N LEU A 428 -15.60 25.21 -17.04
CA LEU A 428 -15.39 23.82 -16.64
C LEU A 428 -15.35 23.68 -15.11
N LYS A 429 -15.92 22.59 -14.60
CA LYS A 429 -15.87 22.24 -13.17
C LYS A 429 -14.64 21.41 -12.81
N ASN A 430 -14.13 20.66 -13.79
CA ASN A 430 -12.97 19.82 -13.69
C ASN A 430 -12.24 19.80 -15.03
N ILE A 431 -10.93 19.57 -14.97
CA ILE A 431 -10.03 19.61 -16.12
C ILE A 431 -9.14 18.38 -16.01
N THR A 432 -9.29 17.45 -16.94
CA THR A 432 -8.48 16.23 -17.00
C THR A 432 -7.37 16.40 -18.03
N PHE A 433 -6.13 16.12 -17.62
CA PHE A 433 -4.97 16.26 -18.50
C PHE A 433 -4.62 14.90 -19.11
N GLU A 434 -4.66 14.81 -20.44
CA GLU A 434 -4.28 13.61 -21.19
C GLU A 434 -2.78 13.53 -21.44
N ASN A 435 -2.10 14.69 -21.49
CA ASN A 435 -0.68 14.80 -21.75
C ASN A 435 -0.10 16.03 -21.04
N ARG A 436 1.23 16.06 -20.90
CA ARG A 436 1.96 17.16 -20.26
C ARG A 436 1.71 18.50 -20.92
N LYS A 437 1.62 18.56 -22.25
CA LYS A 437 1.33 19.80 -22.99
C LYS A 437 0.00 20.44 -22.57
N SER A 438 -1.07 19.66 -22.43
CA SER A 438 -2.39 20.17 -22.00
C SER A 438 -2.38 20.72 -20.57
N LEU A 439 -1.57 20.13 -19.68
CA LEU A 439 -1.33 20.64 -18.34
C LEU A 439 -0.54 21.94 -18.37
N ASP A 440 0.47 21.99 -19.22
CA ASP A 440 1.35 23.14 -19.39
C ASP A 440 0.59 24.38 -19.92
N GLU A 441 -0.25 24.20 -20.95
CA GLU A 441 -1.15 25.23 -21.49
C GLU A 441 -2.08 25.78 -20.40
N PHE A 442 -2.62 24.90 -19.56
CA PHE A 442 -3.46 25.29 -18.44
C PHE A 442 -2.70 26.09 -17.38
N CYS A 443 -1.49 25.67 -17.00
CA CYS A 443 -0.70 26.38 -16.00
C CYS A 443 -0.27 27.78 -16.47
N HIS A 444 0.14 27.94 -17.74
CA HIS A 444 0.41 29.26 -18.31
C HIS A 444 -0.83 30.17 -18.31
N PHE A 445 -2.02 29.61 -18.56
CA PHE A 445 -3.26 30.36 -18.44
C PHE A 445 -3.53 30.81 -16.99
N LEU A 446 -3.34 29.92 -16.02
CA LEU A 446 -3.48 30.25 -14.60
C LEU A 446 -2.50 31.35 -14.15
N GLU A 447 -1.25 31.30 -14.62
CA GLU A 447 -0.25 32.33 -14.39
C GLU A 447 -0.66 33.67 -15.01
N HIS A 448 -1.16 33.65 -16.25
CA HIS A 448 -1.60 34.87 -16.93
C HIS A 448 -2.73 35.60 -16.18
N ILE A 449 -3.67 34.84 -15.59
CA ILE A 449 -4.74 35.41 -14.75
C ILE A 449 -4.32 35.63 -13.29
N LYS A 450 -3.02 35.45 -12.98
CA LYS A 450 -2.43 35.62 -11.65
C LYS A 450 -3.07 34.75 -10.57
N TYR A 451 -3.53 33.56 -10.95
CA TYR A 451 -4.15 32.65 -10.00
C TYR A 451 -3.14 32.18 -8.94
N PHE A 452 -1.89 31.95 -9.32
CA PHE A 452 -0.85 31.51 -8.39
C PHE A 452 -0.39 32.59 -7.40
N ASP A 453 -0.83 33.85 -7.56
CA ASP A 453 -0.55 34.94 -6.61
C ASP A 453 -1.42 34.87 -5.35
N ILE A 454 -2.51 34.08 -5.36
CA ILE A 454 -3.41 33.91 -4.21
C ILE A 454 -3.16 32.57 -3.50
N GLU A 455 -3.50 32.50 -2.20
CA GLU A 455 -3.24 31.33 -1.34
C GLU A 455 -3.82 30.02 -1.90
N ALA A 456 -5.03 30.06 -2.45
CA ALA A 456 -5.65 28.90 -3.09
C ALA A 456 -4.84 28.42 -4.31
N GLY A 457 -4.36 29.35 -5.14
CA GLY A 457 -3.53 29.04 -6.29
C GLY A 457 -2.17 28.49 -5.89
N GLN A 458 -1.54 29.05 -4.86
CA GLN A 458 -0.27 28.52 -4.32
C GLN A 458 -0.41 27.06 -3.86
N SER A 459 -1.55 26.71 -3.26
CA SER A 459 -1.84 25.32 -2.88
C SER A 459 -2.05 24.41 -4.09
N ASP A 460 -2.81 24.88 -5.08
CA ASP A 460 -3.13 24.13 -6.30
C ASP A 460 -1.93 23.91 -7.22
N PHE A 461 -0.98 24.85 -7.21
CA PHE A 461 0.29 24.75 -7.92
C PHE A 461 1.00 23.42 -7.61
N TRP A 462 1.00 22.97 -6.36
CA TRP A 462 1.68 21.75 -5.95
C TRP A 462 1.01 20.48 -6.48
N LEU A 463 -0.32 20.46 -6.61
CA LEU A 463 -1.02 19.34 -7.22
C LEU A 463 -0.74 19.29 -8.73
N LEU A 464 -0.79 20.43 -9.41
CA LEU A 464 -0.47 20.53 -10.83
C LEU A 464 0.99 20.12 -11.11
N LYS A 465 1.92 20.54 -10.24
CA LYS A 465 3.33 20.10 -10.29
C LYS A 465 3.48 18.59 -10.06
N ALA A 466 2.64 17.99 -9.21
CA ALA A 466 2.64 16.54 -9.02
C ALA A 466 2.18 15.78 -10.28
N PHE A 467 1.25 16.35 -11.05
CA PHE A 467 0.84 15.81 -12.35
C PHE A 467 1.95 15.97 -13.40
N ASP A 468 2.58 17.13 -13.51
CA ASP A 468 3.69 17.37 -14.45
C ASP A 468 4.80 16.32 -14.29
N ARG A 469 5.26 16.12 -13.06
CA ARG A 469 6.30 15.12 -12.75
C ARG A 469 5.88 13.70 -13.12
N SER A 470 4.61 13.38 -12.96
CA SER A 470 4.11 12.04 -13.30
C SER A 470 4.12 11.80 -14.81
N PHE A 471 3.88 12.82 -15.63
CA PHE A 471 4.01 12.73 -17.09
C PHE A 471 5.46 12.50 -17.51
N VAL A 472 6.40 13.21 -16.88
CA VAL A 472 7.84 13.01 -17.12
C VAL A 472 8.26 11.58 -16.77
N LEU A 473 7.74 11.02 -15.68
CA LEU A 473 8.04 9.63 -15.27
C LEU A 473 7.56 8.57 -16.25
N VAL A 474 6.40 8.77 -16.88
CA VAL A 474 5.86 7.81 -17.86
C VAL A 474 6.43 8.04 -19.27
N GLY A 475 7.31 9.03 -19.45
CA GLY A 475 7.93 9.35 -20.73
C GLY A 475 7.07 10.21 -21.66
N GLU A 476 6.05 10.89 -21.13
CA GLU A 476 5.19 11.84 -21.87
C GLU A 476 5.70 13.27 -21.61
N ASP A 477 6.84 13.62 -22.21
CA ASP A 477 7.60 14.84 -21.89
C ASP A 477 7.28 16.05 -22.79
N GLU A 478 6.34 15.93 -23.72
CA GLU A 478 5.96 17.02 -24.64
C GLU A 478 5.42 18.25 -23.90
N ILE A 479 5.97 19.44 -24.21
CA ILE A 479 5.65 20.74 -23.56
C ILE A 479 5.27 21.81 -24.60
N CYS A 480 4.80 22.98 -24.13
CA CYS A 480 4.51 24.11 -25.01
C CYS A 480 5.77 24.61 -25.73
N LEU A 481 5.58 25.14 -26.94
CA LEU A 481 6.61 25.79 -27.73
C LEU A 481 6.27 27.28 -27.88
N THR A 482 7.30 28.12 -27.84
CA THR A 482 7.24 29.55 -28.15
C THR A 482 8.14 29.85 -29.34
N PHE A 483 7.84 30.94 -30.04
CA PHE A 483 8.63 31.41 -31.18
C PHE A 483 9.19 32.78 -30.85
N ASP A 484 10.51 32.93 -30.94
CA ASP A 484 11.17 34.24 -30.85
C ASP A 484 12.14 34.45 -32.01
N SER A 485 12.85 35.59 -32.00
CA SER A 485 13.81 35.96 -33.04
C SER A 485 15.00 34.99 -33.18
N THR A 486 15.16 34.04 -32.26
CA THR A 486 16.21 33.01 -32.26
C THR A 486 15.71 31.62 -32.66
N GLY A 487 14.40 31.44 -32.86
CA GLY A 487 13.79 30.20 -33.36
C GLY A 487 12.67 29.65 -32.47
N VAL A 488 12.43 28.35 -32.58
CA VAL A 488 11.49 27.62 -31.72
C VAL A 488 12.15 27.33 -30.38
N LYS A 489 11.53 27.75 -29.27
CA LYS A 489 11.98 27.46 -27.92
C LYS A 489 10.93 26.68 -27.15
N GLU A 490 11.38 25.69 -26.41
CA GLU A 490 10.56 25.01 -25.41
C GLU A 490 10.20 25.98 -24.27
N ASN A 491 8.94 25.98 -23.87
CA ASN A 491 8.37 26.87 -22.86
C ASN A 491 7.53 26.09 -21.84
N GLY A 492 8.14 25.09 -21.21
CA GLY A 492 7.48 24.35 -20.13
C GLY A 492 7.35 25.22 -18.89
N PHE A 493 6.15 25.33 -18.34
CA PHE A 493 5.79 26.11 -17.16
C PHE A 493 6.61 25.72 -15.93
N PHE A 494 6.79 24.41 -15.71
CA PHE A 494 7.60 23.88 -14.60
C PHE A 494 9.08 23.70 -14.97
N THR A 495 9.57 24.34 -16.04
CA THR A 495 10.99 24.26 -16.44
C THR A 495 11.74 25.52 -16.02
N THR A 496 12.85 25.36 -15.30
CA THR A 496 13.63 26.49 -14.79
C THR A 496 14.63 27.09 -15.79
N ASN A 497 14.92 26.41 -16.92
CA ASN A 497 15.78 26.93 -18.01
C ASN A 497 15.38 26.46 -19.43
N GLY A 498 14.10 26.11 -19.65
CA GLY A 498 13.62 25.64 -20.96
C GLY A 498 14.08 24.24 -21.37
N GLY A 499 14.63 23.44 -20.43
CA GLY A 499 14.93 22.02 -20.65
C GLY A 499 13.80 21.13 -20.14
N ARG A 500 13.41 20.11 -20.93
CA ARG A 500 12.29 19.18 -20.65
C ARG A 500 12.32 18.52 -19.27
N ASP A 501 13.51 18.33 -18.73
CA ASP A 501 13.75 17.48 -17.55
C ASP A 501 14.33 18.23 -16.33
N GLN A 502 14.44 19.55 -16.33
CA GLN A 502 15.29 20.23 -15.35
C GLN A 502 14.71 20.47 -13.93
N ASP A 503 13.47 20.05 -13.70
CA ASP A 503 12.91 19.82 -12.35
C ASP A 503 12.35 18.39 -12.25
N SER A 504 12.81 17.52 -13.16
CA SER A 504 12.29 16.17 -13.25
C SER A 504 12.75 15.38 -12.05
N ILE A 505 11.77 14.67 -11.52
CA ILE A 505 11.93 13.49 -10.70
C ILE A 505 12.93 12.44 -11.26
N THR A 506 13.39 12.56 -12.52
CA THR A 506 14.46 11.75 -13.11
C THR A 506 15.87 12.33 -12.91
N HIS A 507 16.02 13.57 -12.43
CA HIS A 507 17.29 14.24 -12.12
C HIS A 507 17.26 14.90 -10.73
N ILE A 508 16.70 14.22 -9.72
CA ILE A 508 16.66 14.74 -8.35
C ILE A 508 18.09 14.99 -7.88
N LYS A 509 18.39 16.26 -7.62
CA LYS A 509 19.62 16.67 -6.95
C LYS A 509 19.46 16.40 -5.47
N TYR A 510 20.45 15.74 -4.89
CA TYR A 510 20.49 15.47 -3.46
C TYR A 510 21.93 15.59 -2.97
N SER A 511 22.10 15.73 -1.66
CA SER A 511 23.40 15.73 -1.01
C SER A 511 23.40 14.75 0.15
N VAL A 512 24.43 13.91 0.20
CA VAL A 512 24.76 13.05 1.35
C VAL A 512 26.10 13.47 1.93
N LYS A 513 26.46 14.73 1.76
CA LYS A 513 27.73 15.29 2.23
C LYS A 513 27.84 15.12 3.75
N ASP A 514 28.99 14.63 4.20
CA ASP A 514 29.33 14.45 5.62
C ASP A 514 28.43 13.42 6.35
N VAL A 515 27.65 12.61 5.62
CA VAL A 515 26.89 11.50 6.20
C VAL A 515 27.87 10.35 6.54
N ASP A 516 28.03 10.06 7.82
CA ASP A 516 28.93 9.01 8.30
C ASP A 516 28.20 7.66 8.47
N PHE A 517 28.54 6.70 7.60
CA PHE A 517 28.02 5.33 7.61
C PHE A 517 28.98 4.31 8.26
N SER A 518 30.08 4.76 8.86
CA SER A 518 31.14 3.87 9.38
C SER A 518 30.62 2.86 10.41
N ASP A 519 29.64 3.24 11.23
CA ASP A 519 29.00 2.40 12.24
C ASP A 519 27.83 1.54 11.71
N CYS A 520 27.41 1.74 10.47
CA CYS A 520 26.31 0.99 9.85
C CYS A 520 26.77 -0.33 9.20
N VAL A 521 28.06 -0.44 8.85
CA VAL A 521 28.61 -1.59 8.09
C VAL A 521 29.36 -2.58 8.99
N LEU A 522 29.69 -2.22 10.23
CA LEU A 522 30.65 -2.96 11.08
C LEU A 522 30.04 -3.70 12.29
N LYS A 523 28.72 -3.87 12.37
CA LYS A 523 28.09 -4.44 13.57
C LYS A 523 27.68 -5.91 13.38
N ARG A 524 28.64 -6.85 13.41
CA ARG A 524 28.35 -8.28 13.71
C ARG A 524 29.53 -9.05 14.31
#